data_AF-A0AA38VKX2-F1
#
_entry.id   AF-A0AA38VKX2-F1
#
_cell.length_a   1.000
_cell.length_b   1.000
_cell.length_c   1.000
_cell.angle_alpha   90.00
_cell.angle_beta   90.00
_cell.angle_gamma   90.00
#
_symmetry.space_group_name_H-M   'P 1'
#
loop_
_entity.id
_entity.type
_entity.pdbx_description
1 polymer ?
#
loop_
_entity_poly.entity_id
_entity_poly.type
_entity_poly.pdbx_seq_one_letter_code
_entity_poly.pdbx_strand_id
1 'polypeptide(L)'
;MHSYAVFLAVAGSAVVSAQLQPAAGCTAKSFSIPSWLIENFQYTTAGKTSFHITNRANNYTADLTCSSGSGGWSTCANQGKPWSNDTFQASVQVSGTSAEILVNQTWTCNDRNATKVLPFTAYGNGSVVLNSDGHATSSPLLIKGSLLSPVAITPQYAAGPTGHNKPGCAAASKAAWTLSAPFYTNQTGDGITAIASQDFNVLLTNTATGYESSCMSGAGFGDGLTPTPATGPLNLVCAGAEFQASNGGKYSISTAATFDPATFRFTVNQTWYCDDVNAASPLQITASASESLPLTCTSATVKSDTNDTYTTTKTSCINRGDVTLAAQQLSNTSLAPYSIVDPTLGPDGCTISSIYRPAWRFSAFEIDSDQTNTSSLYFEIILVTGSPGFQFPISITQDTTPLAGDPSWYSCVLGASGDTGPPLFPTACNFKFEAATKKLTLKADWSCAELDADHPILFSGTTTTTVNQPLVCETVNGVSQCVMEDGAYRWDAEISNVTWHQ
;
A
#
# COMPACT_ATOMS: atom_id res chain seq x y z
N MET A 1 -31.82 35.59 28.36
CA MET A 1 -31.14 34.29 28.50
C MET A 1 -30.39 34.04 27.22
N HIS A 2 -29.05 34.11 27.26
CA HIS A 2 -28.19 33.90 26.09
C HIS A 2 -27.91 32.40 25.95
N SER A 3 -28.59 31.75 25.01
CA SER A 3 -28.30 30.37 24.65
C SER A 3 -27.19 30.35 23.60
N TYR A 4 -25.99 29.93 24.00
CA TYR A 4 -24.93 29.51 23.09
C TYR A 4 -25.31 28.13 22.53
N ALA A 5 -25.69 28.08 21.26
CA ALA A 5 -25.84 26.82 20.53
C ALA A 5 -24.47 26.40 19.99
N VAL A 6 -23.86 25.41 20.64
CA VAL A 6 -22.66 24.72 20.14
C VAL A 6 -23.12 23.80 19.01
N PHE A 7 -22.87 24.19 17.77
CA PHE A 7 -23.05 23.31 16.61
C PHE A 7 -21.85 22.36 16.52
N LEU A 8 -22.06 21.11 16.93
CA LEU A 8 -21.20 19.98 16.55
C LEU A 8 -21.49 19.65 15.08
N ALA A 9 -20.67 20.19 14.18
CA ALA A 9 -20.64 19.78 12.79
C ALA A 9 -20.07 18.35 12.72
N VAL A 10 -20.93 17.36 12.49
CA VAL A 10 -20.49 16.02 12.12
C VAL A 10 -20.06 16.10 10.66
N ALA A 11 -18.80 16.47 10.44
CA ALA A 11 -18.18 16.34 9.13
C ALA A 11 -18.19 14.85 8.78
N GLY A 12 -18.91 14.49 7.72
CA GLY A 12 -18.75 13.23 6.99
C GLY A 12 -17.37 13.22 6.36
N SER A 13 -16.36 13.15 7.21
CA SER A 13 -14.99 12.90 6.83
C SER A 13 -15.02 11.50 6.24
N ALA A 14 -14.49 11.33 5.02
CA ALA A 14 -13.76 10.10 4.76
C ALA A 14 -12.61 10.11 5.77
N VAL A 15 -12.90 9.71 7.00
CA VAL A 15 -11.87 9.36 7.96
C VAL A 15 -11.26 8.16 7.26
N VAL A 16 -10.19 8.39 6.51
CA VAL A 16 -9.12 7.42 6.42
C VAL A 16 -8.61 7.36 7.85
N SER A 17 -9.39 6.68 8.71
CA SER A 17 -8.88 6.17 9.95
C SER A 17 -7.67 5.42 9.49
N ALA A 18 -6.51 5.74 10.04
CA ALA A 18 -5.45 4.76 10.12
C ALA A 18 -6.11 3.56 10.80
N GLN A 19 -6.71 2.66 10.00
CA GLN A 19 -7.24 1.41 10.50
C GLN A 19 -6.06 0.87 11.27
N LEU A 20 -6.26 0.58 12.56
CA LEU A 20 -5.29 -0.18 13.31
C LEU A 20 -5.12 -1.49 12.54
N GLN A 21 -4.17 -1.51 11.61
CA GLN A 21 -3.76 -2.73 10.96
C GLN A 21 -3.32 -3.62 12.12
N PRO A 22 -3.86 -4.85 12.22
CA PRO A 22 -3.43 -5.77 13.25
C PRO A 22 -1.91 -5.81 13.22
N ALA A 23 -1.29 -5.64 14.40
CA ALA A 23 0.16 -5.54 14.50
C ALA A 23 0.77 -6.72 13.74
N ALA A 24 1.44 -6.43 12.63
CA ALA A 24 1.94 -7.49 11.78
C ALA A 24 2.92 -8.35 12.57
N GLY A 25 2.76 -9.67 12.45
CA GLY A 25 3.60 -10.60 13.18
C GLY A 25 5.04 -10.62 12.69
N CYS A 26 5.88 -11.40 13.38
CA CYS A 26 7.30 -11.56 13.09
C CYS A 26 7.55 -11.90 11.61
N THR A 27 6.76 -12.79 11.01
CA THR A 27 6.95 -13.22 9.62
C THR A 27 6.80 -12.06 8.64
N ALA A 28 5.69 -11.31 8.70
CA ALA A 28 5.45 -10.19 7.80
C ALA A 28 6.51 -9.09 7.96
N LYS A 29 6.86 -8.75 9.21
CA LYS A 29 7.92 -7.78 9.47
C LYS A 29 9.29 -8.24 8.99
N SER A 30 9.59 -9.54 9.03
CA SER A 30 10.89 -10.07 8.56
C SER A 30 11.04 -9.92 7.04
N PHE A 31 9.95 -10.03 6.29
CA PHE A 31 9.94 -9.80 4.84
C PHE A 31 9.92 -8.32 4.47
N SER A 32 9.22 -7.47 5.22
CA SER A 32 9.05 -6.05 4.86
C SER A 32 10.10 -5.12 5.47
N ILE A 33 10.58 -5.41 6.69
CA ILE A 33 11.48 -4.54 7.47
C ILE A 33 12.56 -5.33 8.23
N PRO A 34 13.38 -6.19 7.58
CA PRO A 34 14.53 -6.84 8.21
C PRO A 34 15.60 -5.78 8.54
N SER A 35 15.43 -5.09 9.67
CA SER A 35 16.15 -3.87 9.99
C SER A 35 16.41 -3.73 11.48
N TRP A 36 17.39 -2.91 11.82
CA TRP A 36 17.83 -2.68 13.19
C TRP A 36 17.85 -1.20 13.52
N LEU A 37 17.46 -0.86 14.75
CA LEU A 37 17.70 0.43 15.35
C LEU A 37 18.94 0.35 16.22
N ILE A 38 19.88 1.27 16.03
CA ILE A 38 21.07 1.43 16.85
C ILE A 38 20.89 2.69 17.70
N GLU A 39 20.85 2.51 19.00
CA GLU A 39 20.62 3.56 19.98
C GLU A 39 21.84 3.74 20.87
N ASN A 40 22.00 4.95 21.41
CA ASN A 40 23.02 5.26 22.42
C ASN A 40 24.45 4.88 21.95
N PHE A 41 24.75 5.07 20.66
CA PHE A 41 26.08 4.80 20.13
C PHE A 41 27.11 5.72 20.79
N GLN A 42 28.16 5.11 21.34
CA GLN A 42 29.25 5.81 22.00
C GLN A 42 30.60 5.20 21.56
N TYR A 43 31.51 6.07 21.15
CA TYR A 43 32.91 5.75 20.90
C TYR A 43 33.81 6.53 21.85
N THR A 44 34.73 5.83 22.52
CA THR A 44 35.68 6.42 23.47
C THR A 44 37.07 6.57 22.85
N THR A 45 37.86 7.52 23.35
CA THR A 45 39.27 7.71 22.95
C THR A 45 40.15 6.49 23.20
N ALA A 46 39.73 5.60 24.11
CA ALA A 46 40.37 4.31 24.37
C ALA A 46 40.06 3.25 23.29
N GLY A 47 39.36 3.61 22.20
CA GLY A 47 39.01 2.70 21.12
C GLY A 47 37.87 1.74 21.46
N LYS A 48 37.11 2.00 22.53
CA LYS A 48 35.93 1.19 22.90
C LYS A 48 34.68 1.78 22.30
N THR A 49 33.86 0.91 21.71
CA THR A 49 32.55 1.24 21.17
C THR A 49 31.46 0.49 21.93
N SER A 50 30.33 1.14 22.18
CA SER A 50 29.12 0.50 22.70
C SER A 50 27.86 1.10 22.11
N PHE A 51 26.80 0.29 21.99
CA PHE A 51 25.48 0.72 21.55
C PHE A 51 24.41 -0.29 21.95
N HIS A 52 23.15 0.16 21.97
CA HIS A 52 21.98 -0.68 22.09
C HIS A 52 21.45 -1.01 20.69
N ILE A 53 21.08 -2.26 20.44
CA ILE A 53 20.49 -2.69 19.17
C ILE A 53 19.10 -3.28 19.39
N THR A 54 18.15 -2.89 18.53
CA THR A 54 16.81 -3.48 18.46
C THR A 54 16.54 -3.99 17.04
N ASN A 55 16.25 -5.28 16.86
CA ASN A 55 15.73 -5.83 15.61
C ASN A 55 14.23 -5.58 15.53
N ARG A 56 13.79 -4.84 14.50
CA ARG A 56 12.40 -4.39 14.34
C ARG A 56 11.43 -5.51 13.91
N ALA A 57 11.95 -6.63 13.39
CA ALA A 57 11.14 -7.75 12.94
C ALA A 57 10.67 -8.65 14.09
N ASN A 58 11.56 -8.97 15.03
CA ASN A 58 11.30 -9.90 16.13
C ASN A 58 11.37 -9.26 17.53
N ASN A 59 11.61 -7.94 17.62
CA ASN A 59 11.83 -7.20 18.86
C ASN A 59 12.99 -7.72 19.72
N TYR A 60 13.97 -8.41 19.12
CA TYR A 60 15.20 -8.77 19.81
C TYR A 60 15.98 -7.51 20.19
N THR A 61 16.43 -7.42 21.43
CA THR A 61 17.24 -6.31 21.92
C THR A 61 18.53 -6.79 22.59
N ALA A 62 19.60 -6.01 22.47
CA ALA A 62 20.87 -6.29 23.15
C ALA A 62 21.70 -5.00 23.35
N ASP A 63 22.43 -4.95 24.46
CA ASP A 63 23.50 -3.96 24.67
C ASP A 63 24.84 -4.57 24.26
N LEU A 64 25.50 -3.95 23.29
CA LEU A 64 26.72 -4.44 22.70
C LEU A 64 27.92 -3.59 23.10
N THR A 65 29.02 -4.27 23.38
CA THR A 65 30.34 -3.67 23.53
C THR A 65 31.28 -4.31 22.52
N CYS A 66 32.05 -3.47 21.81
CA CYS A 66 32.96 -3.92 20.78
C CYS A 66 34.41 -3.88 21.29
N SER A 67 35.15 -4.95 20.98
CA SER A 67 36.58 -5.06 21.25
C SER A 67 37.38 -4.88 19.97
N SER A 68 38.55 -4.25 20.07
CA SER A 68 39.46 -4.02 18.95
C SER A 68 39.73 -5.33 18.20
N GLY A 69 39.28 -5.42 16.95
CA GLY A 69 39.54 -6.56 16.08
C GLY A 69 40.76 -6.34 15.18
N SER A 70 41.27 -7.42 14.61
CA SER A 70 42.29 -7.39 13.56
C SER A 70 41.67 -6.98 12.23
N GLY A 71 42.22 -5.96 11.54
CA GLY A 71 41.75 -5.56 10.21
C GLY A 71 40.82 -4.34 10.16
N GLY A 72 40.79 -3.52 11.22
CA GLY A 72 40.05 -2.24 11.24
C GLY A 72 38.57 -2.35 11.63
N TRP A 73 38.03 -3.56 11.69
CA TRP A 73 36.70 -3.86 12.23
C TRP A 73 36.80 -4.38 13.66
N SER A 74 35.97 -3.84 14.55
CA SER A 74 35.82 -4.29 15.93
C SER A 74 34.60 -5.20 16.03
N THR A 75 34.78 -6.42 16.53
CA THR A 75 33.68 -7.36 16.75
C THR A 75 32.92 -6.99 18.02
N CYS A 76 31.59 -6.99 17.94
CA CYS A 76 30.71 -6.60 19.04
C CYS A 76 30.05 -7.82 19.67
N ALA A 77 29.96 -7.84 20.99
CA ALA A 77 29.33 -8.91 21.74
C ALA A 77 28.41 -8.36 22.83
N ASN A 78 27.39 -9.14 23.18
CA ASN A 78 26.49 -8.82 24.28
C ASN A 78 27.25 -8.90 25.61
N GLN A 79 27.05 -7.93 26.49
CA GLN A 79 27.75 -7.86 27.77
C GLN A 79 27.55 -9.15 28.58
N GLY A 80 28.66 -9.83 28.91
CA GLY A 80 28.65 -11.03 29.77
C GLY A 80 28.29 -12.35 29.07
N LYS A 81 28.14 -12.39 27.74
CA LYS A 81 27.98 -13.63 26.96
C LYS A 81 29.12 -13.82 25.96
N PRO A 82 29.51 -15.07 25.63
CA PRO A 82 30.55 -15.33 24.63
C PRO A 82 30.21 -14.69 23.27
N TRP A 83 31.25 -14.34 22.53
CA TRP A 83 31.19 -13.65 21.25
C TRP A 83 30.42 -14.48 20.23
N SER A 84 29.38 -13.89 19.63
CA SER A 84 28.49 -14.48 18.62
C SER A 84 27.98 -15.89 18.95
N ASN A 85 26.67 -16.04 19.19
CA ASN A 85 26.05 -17.29 18.80
C ASN A 85 25.91 -17.28 17.26
N ASP A 86 25.83 -18.44 16.60
CA ASP A 86 25.68 -18.55 15.13
C ASP A 86 24.46 -17.76 14.57
N THR A 87 23.64 -17.20 15.47
CA THR A 87 22.44 -16.43 15.16
C THR A 87 22.61 -14.91 15.22
N PHE A 88 23.73 -14.35 15.71
CA PHE A 88 23.92 -12.89 15.74
C PHE A 88 25.39 -12.48 15.69
N GLN A 89 25.71 -11.63 14.72
CA GLN A 89 27.02 -11.04 14.49
C GLN A 89 26.86 -9.54 14.25
N ALA A 90 27.64 -8.74 14.98
CA ALA A 90 27.73 -7.30 14.75
C ALA A 90 29.18 -6.85 14.80
N SER A 91 29.53 -5.89 13.94
CA SER A 91 30.86 -5.29 13.94
C SER A 91 30.80 -3.80 13.63
N VAL A 92 31.78 -3.05 14.13
CA VAL A 92 31.88 -1.60 13.94
C VAL A 92 33.26 -1.22 13.47
N GLN A 93 33.31 -0.30 12.51
CA GLN A 93 34.51 0.40 12.11
C GLN A 93 34.32 1.90 12.36
N VAL A 94 35.20 2.50 13.18
CA VAL A 94 35.19 3.95 13.44
C VAL A 94 36.30 4.59 12.60
N SER A 95 35.93 5.58 11.79
CA SER A 95 36.84 6.34 10.94
C SER A 95 36.62 7.84 11.15
N GLY A 96 37.50 8.47 11.93
CA GLY A 96 37.43 9.89 12.25
C GLY A 96 36.12 10.29 12.92
N THR A 97 35.30 11.05 12.19
CA THR A 97 33.99 11.57 12.64
C THR A 97 32.81 10.70 12.21
N SER A 98 33.05 9.44 11.86
CA SER A 98 32.00 8.53 11.42
C SER A 98 32.22 7.11 11.96
N ALA A 99 31.14 6.38 12.14
CA ALA A 99 31.16 4.95 12.44
C ALA A 99 30.29 4.19 11.43
N GLU A 100 30.82 3.10 10.90
CA GLU A 100 30.09 2.12 10.10
C GLU A 100 29.79 0.89 10.95
N ILE A 101 28.57 0.38 10.85
CA ILE A 101 28.06 -0.74 11.64
C ILE A 101 27.53 -1.79 10.68
N LEU A 102 28.00 -3.03 10.84
CA LEU A 102 27.52 -4.20 10.12
C LEU A 102 26.74 -5.09 11.10
N VAL A 103 25.59 -5.59 10.66
CA VAL A 103 24.78 -6.54 11.40
C VAL A 103 24.44 -7.73 10.50
N ASN A 104 24.59 -8.93 11.03
CA ASN A 104 24.08 -10.17 10.45
C ASN A 104 23.36 -10.93 11.55
N GLN A 105 22.08 -11.23 11.36
CA GLN A 105 21.27 -11.92 12.36
C GLN A 105 20.42 -13.00 11.73
N THR A 106 20.34 -14.13 12.41
CA THR A 106 19.36 -15.18 12.17
C THR A 106 18.34 -15.21 13.31
N TRP A 107 17.06 -15.29 12.99
CA TRP A 107 15.98 -15.44 13.96
C TRP A 107 14.88 -16.35 13.41
N THR A 108 13.91 -16.67 14.26
CA THR A 108 12.81 -17.57 13.89
C THR A 108 11.48 -16.94 14.20
N CYS A 109 10.51 -17.10 13.30
CA CYS A 109 9.13 -16.68 13.50
C CYS A 109 8.19 -17.89 13.54
N ASN A 110 7.19 -17.84 14.42
CA ASN A 110 6.18 -18.88 14.63
C ASN A 110 4.75 -18.32 14.65
N ASP A 111 4.57 -17.07 14.25
CA ASP A 111 3.31 -16.33 14.27
C ASP A 111 2.28 -16.82 13.24
N ARG A 112 2.73 -17.51 12.18
CA ARG A 112 1.85 -18.08 11.14
C ARG A 112 1.49 -19.55 11.39
N ASN A 113 2.41 -20.31 11.97
CA ASN A 113 2.21 -21.70 12.31
C ASN A 113 3.13 -22.10 13.47
N ALA A 114 2.55 -22.41 14.62
CA ALA A 114 3.31 -22.80 15.82
C ALA A 114 4.13 -24.08 15.62
N THR A 115 3.74 -24.94 14.69
CA THR A 115 4.43 -26.21 14.38
C THR A 115 5.45 -26.07 13.24
N LYS A 116 5.35 -25.03 12.41
CA LYS A 116 6.26 -24.75 11.28
C LYS A 116 6.92 -23.40 11.49
N VAL A 117 8.01 -23.44 12.25
CA VAL A 117 8.88 -22.29 12.53
C VAL A 117 9.70 -21.96 11.27
N LEU A 118 9.70 -20.69 10.86
CA LEU A 118 10.44 -20.22 9.69
C LEU A 118 11.70 -19.46 10.14
N PRO A 119 12.91 -19.94 9.79
CA PRO A 119 14.14 -19.20 10.03
C PRO A 119 14.32 -18.08 9.01
N PHE A 120 14.72 -16.92 9.49
CA PHE A 120 15.09 -15.75 8.73
C PHE A 120 16.54 -15.44 8.99
N THR A 121 17.29 -15.10 7.95
CA THR A 121 18.64 -14.58 8.06
C THR A 121 18.70 -13.30 7.26
N ALA A 122 19.18 -12.21 7.86
CA ALA A 122 19.37 -10.94 7.19
C ALA A 122 20.73 -10.33 7.53
N TYR A 123 21.24 -9.52 6.61
CA TYR A 123 22.41 -8.70 6.84
C TYR A 123 22.09 -7.24 6.50
N GLY A 124 22.79 -6.30 7.12
CA GLY A 124 22.66 -4.89 6.78
C GLY A 124 23.85 -4.09 7.25
N ASN A 125 24.05 -2.93 6.64
CA ASN A 125 25.06 -1.96 7.03
C ASN A 125 24.46 -0.56 7.18
N GLY A 126 25.07 0.25 8.03
CA GLY A 126 24.70 1.64 8.19
C GLY A 126 25.83 2.47 8.77
N SER A 127 25.80 3.77 8.48
CA SER A 127 26.80 4.71 8.94
C SER A 127 26.17 5.83 9.75
N VAL A 128 26.85 6.29 10.80
CA VAL A 128 26.44 7.43 11.61
C VAL A 128 27.58 8.42 11.78
N VAL A 129 27.26 9.71 11.75
CA VAL A 129 28.21 10.79 12.04
C VAL A 129 28.37 10.92 13.55
N LEU A 130 29.59 11.18 14.00
CA LEU A 130 29.94 11.33 15.40
C LEU A 130 30.20 12.81 15.73
N ASN A 131 29.71 13.22 16.89
CA ASN A 131 30.08 14.45 17.56
C ASN A 131 31.53 14.37 18.07
N SER A 132 32.10 15.51 18.45
CA SER A 132 33.47 15.60 19.00
C SER A 132 33.66 14.83 20.31
N ASP A 133 32.57 14.51 21.02
CA ASP A 133 32.55 13.70 22.24
C ASP A 133 32.39 12.19 21.97
N GLY A 134 32.30 11.79 20.69
CA GLY A 134 32.19 10.39 20.28
C GLY A 134 30.78 9.81 20.27
N HIS A 135 29.74 10.61 20.54
CA HIS A 135 28.34 10.19 20.41
C HIS A 135 27.81 10.39 18.99
N ALA A 136 26.82 9.59 18.59
CA ALA A 136 26.12 9.78 17.32
C ALA A 136 25.37 11.12 17.25
N THR A 137 25.38 11.77 16.09
CA THR A 137 24.62 13.01 15.82
C THR A 137 23.11 12.79 15.74
N SER A 138 22.69 11.55 15.47
CA SER A 138 21.29 11.13 15.36
C SER A 138 21.11 9.78 16.04
N SER A 139 20.05 9.63 16.84
CA SER A 139 19.69 8.38 17.49
C SER A 139 18.17 8.21 17.51
N PRO A 140 17.64 6.99 17.24
CA PRO A 140 18.35 5.83 16.71
C PRO A 140 18.93 6.04 15.30
N LEU A 141 19.95 5.27 14.92
CA LEU A 141 20.33 5.01 13.53
C LEU A 141 19.52 3.81 13.00
N LEU A 142 18.94 3.91 11.80
CA LEU A 142 18.36 2.78 11.09
C LEU A 142 19.40 2.07 10.23
N ILE A 143 19.61 0.78 10.48
CA ILE A 143 20.29 -0.14 9.56
C ILE A 143 19.21 -0.89 8.78
N LYS A 144 19.11 -0.60 7.49
CA LYS A 144 18.26 -1.36 6.57
C LYS A 144 18.98 -2.65 6.22
N GLY A 145 18.28 -3.77 6.27
CA GLY A 145 18.84 -5.06 5.90
C GLY A 145 18.25 -5.62 4.63
N SER A 146 18.96 -6.59 4.09
CA SER A 146 18.52 -7.48 3.03
C SER A 146 18.41 -8.88 3.61
N LEU A 147 17.32 -9.53 3.28
CA LEU A 147 17.07 -10.91 3.65
C LEU A 147 17.92 -11.84 2.78
N LEU A 148 18.49 -12.88 3.39
CA LEU A 148 19.23 -13.97 2.75
C LEU A 148 18.43 -15.27 2.74
N SER A 149 17.58 -15.48 3.74
CA SER A 149 16.76 -16.68 3.93
C SER A 149 15.41 -16.29 4.53
N PRO A 150 14.28 -16.92 4.13
CA PRO A 150 14.16 -18.07 3.21
C PRO A 150 14.33 -17.72 1.73
N VAL A 151 14.25 -16.45 1.38
CA VAL A 151 14.50 -15.94 0.03
C VAL A 151 15.41 -14.72 0.14
N ALA A 152 16.31 -14.56 -0.83
CA ALA A 152 17.10 -13.34 -0.96
C ALA A 152 16.19 -12.20 -1.43
N ILE A 153 16.05 -11.14 -0.63
CA ILE A 153 15.22 -9.96 -0.95
C ILE A 153 15.86 -8.73 -0.31
N THR A 154 15.88 -7.61 -1.03
CA THR A 154 16.18 -6.31 -0.42
C THR A 154 14.90 -5.48 -0.41
N PRO A 155 14.14 -5.44 0.70
CA PRO A 155 12.84 -4.78 0.70
C PRO A 155 12.97 -3.30 0.36
N GLN A 156 12.18 -2.86 -0.60
CA GLN A 156 12.14 -1.45 -0.96
C GLN A 156 11.37 -0.67 0.11
N TYR A 157 12.00 0.35 0.66
CA TYR A 157 11.33 1.27 1.58
C TYR A 157 10.41 2.20 0.79
N ALA A 158 9.30 2.60 1.41
CA ALA A 158 8.38 3.54 0.80
C ALA A 158 9.05 4.91 0.65
N ALA A 159 8.67 5.67 -0.38
CA ALA A 159 9.17 7.03 -0.60
C ALA A 159 8.66 8.03 0.45
N GLY A 160 7.67 7.66 1.26
CA GLY A 160 6.96 8.57 2.16
C GLY A 160 5.94 9.46 1.43
N PRO A 161 5.13 10.23 2.17
CA PRO A 161 4.21 11.20 1.59
C PRO A 161 4.97 12.41 1.02
N THR A 162 4.41 13.03 -0.02
CA THR A 162 5.02 14.18 -0.70
C THR A 162 5.52 15.24 0.28
N GLY A 163 6.80 15.58 0.18
CA GLY A 163 7.41 16.68 0.92
C GLY A 163 7.75 16.41 2.38
N HIS A 164 7.68 15.16 2.86
CA HIS A 164 7.97 14.83 4.25
C HIS A 164 9.38 15.24 4.72
N ASN A 165 10.37 15.16 3.82
CA ASN A 165 11.75 15.55 4.06
C ASN A 165 12.08 16.98 3.58
N LYS A 166 11.08 17.75 3.15
CA LYS A 166 11.28 19.12 2.64
C LYS A 166 11.72 20.02 3.80
N PRO A 167 12.83 20.78 3.67
CA PRO A 167 13.28 21.67 4.73
C PRO A 167 12.19 22.66 5.19
N GLY A 168 11.92 22.67 6.49
CA GLY A 168 10.87 23.49 7.11
C GLY A 168 9.50 22.83 7.17
N CYS A 169 9.35 21.57 6.75
CA CYS A 169 8.10 20.81 6.87
C CYS A 169 7.61 20.80 8.32
N ALA A 170 8.50 20.50 9.27
CA ALA A 170 8.17 20.47 10.70
C ALA A 170 7.86 21.86 11.30
N ALA A 171 8.18 22.95 10.61
CA ALA A 171 8.00 24.31 11.11
C ALA A 171 6.56 24.80 10.90
N ALA A 172 5.64 24.28 11.73
CA ALA A 172 4.20 24.53 11.62
C ALA A 172 3.79 26.02 11.64
N SER A 173 4.58 26.90 12.28
CA SER A 173 4.33 28.36 12.27
C SER A 173 4.47 29.02 10.90
N LYS A 174 5.00 28.31 9.90
CA LYS A 174 5.15 28.75 8.51
C LYS A 174 4.21 28.02 7.54
N ALA A 175 3.41 27.09 8.04
CA ALA A 175 2.48 26.35 7.20
C ALA A 175 1.36 27.31 6.74
N ALA A 176 1.02 27.21 5.46
CA ALA A 176 -0.09 27.90 4.85
C ALA A 176 -0.62 27.05 3.70
N TRP A 177 -1.83 27.34 3.26
CA TRP A 177 -2.34 26.82 2.01
C TRP A 177 -2.48 27.93 0.99
N THR A 178 -2.11 27.64 -0.25
CA THR A 178 -2.41 28.49 -1.39
C THR A 178 -3.58 27.84 -2.14
N LEU A 179 -4.67 28.58 -2.28
CA LEU A 179 -5.79 28.22 -3.14
C LEU A 179 -5.60 28.89 -4.49
N SER A 180 -5.53 28.10 -5.56
CA SER A 180 -5.51 28.62 -6.92
C SER A 180 -6.80 28.26 -7.67
N ALA A 181 -7.23 29.20 -8.52
CA ALA A 181 -8.42 29.09 -9.38
C ALA A 181 -9.72 28.62 -8.67
N PRO A 182 -10.12 29.16 -7.51
CA PRO A 182 -11.37 28.77 -6.89
C PRO A 182 -12.55 29.18 -7.79
N PHE A 183 -13.37 28.19 -8.11
CA PHE A 183 -14.49 28.29 -9.05
C PHE A 183 -15.74 27.69 -8.43
N TYR A 184 -16.79 28.50 -8.28
CA TYR A 184 -18.09 28.06 -7.79
C TYR A 184 -19.16 28.21 -8.87
N THR A 185 -20.02 27.22 -9.02
CA THR A 185 -21.24 27.31 -9.82
C THR A 185 -22.47 26.90 -9.03
N ASN A 186 -23.56 27.62 -9.25
CA ASN A 186 -24.88 27.31 -8.71
C ASN A 186 -25.90 27.36 -9.84
N GLN A 187 -26.67 26.30 -10.02
CA GLN A 187 -27.78 26.23 -10.95
C GLN A 187 -29.05 25.89 -10.17
N THR A 188 -30.09 26.73 -10.29
CA THR A 188 -31.33 26.58 -9.52
C THR A 188 -32.17 25.36 -9.90
N GLY A 189 -31.89 24.74 -11.05
CA GLY A 189 -32.80 23.79 -11.69
C GLY A 189 -34.09 24.46 -12.17
N ASP A 190 -34.91 23.72 -12.91
CA ASP A 190 -36.26 24.12 -13.34
C ASP A 190 -37.37 23.27 -12.68
N GLY A 191 -36.99 22.26 -11.88
CA GLY A 191 -37.90 21.34 -11.21
C GLY A 191 -38.55 20.28 -12.13
N ILE A 192 -38.17 20.21 -13.41
CA ILE A 192 -38.77 19.32 -14.41
C ILE A 192 -37.71 18.61 -15.25
N THR A 193 -36.82 19.36 -15.93
CA THR A 193 -35.80 18.82 -16.85
C THR A 193 -34.37 19.08 -16.41
N ALA A 194 -34.12 20.15 -15.67
CA ALA A 194 -32.81 20.53 -15.14
C ALA A 194 -32.77 20.40 -13.62
N ILE A 195 -31.83 19.58 -13.14
CA ILE A 195 -31.59 19.34 -11.73
C ILE A 195 -30.80 20.53 -11.14
N ALA A 196 -31.21 20.98 -9.96
CA ALA A 196 -30.46 21.98 -9.21
C ALA A 196 -29.08 21.43 -8.84
N SER A 197 -28.02 22.18 -9.08
CA SER A 197 -26.65 21.74 -8.82
C SER A 197 -25.80 22.84 -8.25
N GLN A 198 -24.89 22.46 -7.36
CA GLN A 198 -23.85 23.33 -6.82
C GLN A 198 -22.53 22.60 -6.94
N ASP A 199 -21.53 23.31 -7.44
CA ASP A 199 -20.19 22.74 -7.59
C ASP A 199 -19.14 23.78 -7.18
N PHE A 200 -18.09 23.30 -6.55
CA PHE A 200 -16.95 24.11 -6.14
C PHE A 200 -15.67 23.34 -6.47
N ASN A 201 -14.78 23.98 -7.21
CA ASN A 201 -13.50 23.42 -7.62
C ASN A 201 -12.38 24.36 -7.18
N VAL A 202 -11.30 23.80 -6.62
CA VAL A 202 -10.12 24.57 -6.23
C VAL A 202 -8.88 23.68 -6.25
N LEU A 203 -7.74 24.26 -6.60
CA LEU A 203 -6.44 23.64 -6.41
C LEU A 203 -5.84 24.12 -5.08
N LEU A 204 -5.47 23.17 -4.23
CA LEU A 204 -4.93 23.39 -2.89
C LEU A 204 -3.46 23.01 -2.87
N THR A 205 -2.58 23.94 -2.50
CA THR A 205 -1.15 23.66 -2.27
C THR A 205 -0.78 23.90 -0.82
N ASN A 206 -0.30 22.89 -0.11
CA ASN A 206 0.29 23.07 1.22
C ASN A 206 1.74 23.54 1.07
N THR A 207 2.07 24.72 1.59
CA THR A 207 3.40 25.32 1.44
C THR A 207 4.49 24.59 2.22
N ALA A 208 4.14 23.95 3.36
CA ALA A 208 5.07 23.23 4.22
C ALA A 208 5.67 22.00 3.53
N THR A 209 4.83 21.25 2.80
CA THR A 209 5.24 20.02 2.09
C THR A 209 5.43 20.25 0.59
N GLY A 210 4.79 21.26 0.00
CA GLY A 210 4.62 21.36 -1.45
C GLY A 210 3.60 20.37 -2.00
N TYR A 211 2.79 19.76 -1.16
CA TYR A 211 1.72 18.86 -1.58
C TYR A 211 0.61 19.63 -2.29
N GLU A 212 0.22 19.14 -3.47
CA GLU A 212 -0.86 19.69 -4.28
C GLU A 212 -2.02 18.70 -4.38
N SER A 213 -3.25 19.19 -4.23
CA SER A 213 -4.46 18.42 -4.45
C SER A 213 -5.53 19.22 -5.17
N SER A 214 -6.32 18.53 -5.98
CA SER A 214 -7.53 19.08 -6.58
C SER A 214 -8.71 18.73 -5.69
N CYS A 215 -9.44 19.75 -5.23
CA CYS A 215 -10.63 19.60 -4.39
C CYS A 215 -11.88 19.95 -5.21
N MET A 216 -12.83 19.02 -5.29
CA MET A 216 -14.10 19.21 -5.99
C MET A 216 -15.28 18.74 -5.14
N SER A 217 -16.50 19.21 -5.44
CA SER A 217 -17.68 18.75 -4.71
C SER A 217 -17.90 17.24 -4.90
N GLY A 218 -18.12 16.51 -3.79
CA GLY A 218 -18.22 15.03 -3.81
C GLY A 218 -19.45 14.46 -4.55
N ALA A 219 -20.34 15.31 -5.06
CA ALA A 219 -21.55 14.93 -5.78
C ALA A 219 -21.26 14.14 -7.08
N GLY A 220 -20.03 14.17 -7.59
CA GLY A 220 -19.59 13.41 -8.76
C GLY A 220 -19.22 11.94 -8.52
N PHE A 221 -19.13 11.48 -7.26
CA PHE A 221 -18.70 10.11 -6.92
C PHE A 221 -19.82 9.22 -6.32
N GLY A 222 -21.00 9.79 -6.08
CA GLY A 222 -22.24 9.02 -5.88
C GLY A 222 -22.88 8.63 -7.21
N ASP A 223 -23.96 7.86 -7.18
CA ASP A 223 -24.72 7.30 -8.31
C ASP A 223 -25.19 8.26 -9.43
N GLY A 224 -24.73 9.53 -9.45
CA GLY A 224 -25.13 10.55 -10.42
C GLY A 224 -26.61 10.97 -10.30
N LEU A 225 -27.32 10.44 -9.29
CA LEU A 225 -28.78 10.51 -9.19
C LEU A 225 -29.25 11.09 -7.86
N THR A 226 -28.36 11.28 -6.88
CA THR A 226 -28.67 11.95 -5.61
C THR A 226 -28.08 13.36 -5.58
N PRO A 227 -28.91 14.41 -5.76
CA PRO A 227 -28.45 15.79 -5.59
C PRO A 227 -27.87 15.98 -4.20
N THR A 228 -26.68 16.57 -4.09
CA THR A 228 -26.23 17.18 -2.85
C THR A 228 -27.34 18.12 -2.38
N PRO A 229 -27.74 18.12 -1.09
CA PRO A 229 -28.74 19.04 -0.60
C PRO A 229 -28.36 20.47 -1.01
N ALA A 230 -29.26 21.18 -1.70
CA ALA A 230 -29.04 22.54 -2.20
C ALA A 230 -28.85 23.60 -1.08
N THR A 231 -28.75 23.15 0.17
CA THR A 231 -28.70 23.97 1.37
C THR A 231 -27.62 23.44 2.32
N GLY A 232 -26.53 24.19 2.44
CA GLY A 232 -25.47 23.96 3.41
C GLY A 232 -24.06 23.96 2.79
N PRO A 233 -23.03 23.77 3.62
CA PRO A 233 -21.66 23.65 3.14
C PRO A 233 -21.47 22.43 2.24
N LEU A 234 -20.79 22.63 1.12
CA LEU A 234 -20.34 21.56 0.23
C LEU A 234 -19.16 20.84 0.88
N ASN A 235 -19.24 19.52 1.01
CA ASN A 235 -18.08 18.69 1.36
C ASN A 235 -17.28 18.40 0.09
N LEU A 236 -15.96 18.63 0.17
CA LEU A 236 -15.07 18.47 -0.97
C LEU A 236 -14.28 17.17 -0.86
N VAL A 237 -14.15 16.48 -1.99
CA VAL A 237 -13.21 15.38 -2.17
C VAL A 237 -11.93 15.98 -2.74
N CYS A 238 -10.84 15.89 -1.98
CA CYS A 238 -9.52 16.36 -2.37
C CYS A 238 -8.64 15.16 -2.74
N ALA A 239 -8.07 15.18 -3.94
CA ALA A 239 -7.19 14.14 -4.45
C ALA A 239 -5.86 14.73 -4.95
N GLY A 240 -4.75 14.19 -4.45
CA GLY A 240 -3.40 14.51 -4.89
C GLY A 240 -2.61 13.29 -5.37
N ALA A 241 -1.29 13.36 -5.23
CA ALA A 241 -0.36 12.32 -5.69
C ALA A 241 -0.60 10.93 -5.04
N GLU A 242 -1.21 10.88 -3.86
CA GLU A 242 -1.53 9.64 -3.15
C GLU A 242 -2.51 8.74 -3.93
N PHE A 243 -3.34 9.29 -4.82
CA PHE A 243 -4.25 8.50 -5.65
C PHE A 243 -3.55 7.75 -6.79
N GLN A 244 -2.33 8.15 -7.14
CA GLN A 244 -1.55 7.52 -8.21
C GLN A 244 -0.44 6.60 -7.68
N ALA A 245 -0.16 6.63 -6.36
CA ALA A 245 0.92 5.88 -5.77
C ALA A 245 0.48 4.47 -5.36
N SER A 246 0.84 3.46 -6.15
CA SER A 246 0.67 2.05 -5.77
C SER A 246 1.52 1.63 -4.56
N ASN A 247 2.58 2.39 -4.27
CA ASN A 247 3.53 2.12 -3.19
C ASN A 247 3.39 3.14 -2.03
N GLY A 248 2.15 3.57 -1.75
CA GLY A 248 1.87 4.45 -0.63
C GLY A 248 2.43 3.89 0.68
N GLY A 249 3.34 4.62 1.31
CA GLY A 249 3.82 4.30 2.66
C GLY A 249 2.68 4.30 3.67
N LYS A 250 2.96 3.86 4.89
CA LYS A 250 1.96 3.78 5.97
C LYS A 250 1.22 5.11 6.24
N TYR A 251 1.87 6.23 5.92
CA TYR A 251 1.41 7.57 6.21
C TYR A 251 1.08 8.32 4.91
N SER A 252 -0.20 8.65 4.73
CA SER A 252 -0.72 9.42 3.60
C SER A 252 -1.27 10.78 4.06
N ILE A 253 -1.04 11.84 3.29
CA ILE A 253 -1.63 13.16 3.60
C ILE A 253 -3.16 13.03 3.55
N SER A 254 -3.83 13.48 4.61
CA SER A 254 -5.28 13.47 4.72
C SER A 254 -5.80 14.89 4.67
N THR A 255 -6.72 15.17 3.75
CA THR A 255 -7.29 16.50 3.53
C THR A 255 -8.81 16.43 3.62
N ALA A 256 -9.39 17.19 4.54
CA ALA A 256 -10.83 17.44 4.62
C ALA A 256 -11.08 18.91 4.33
N ALA A 257 -11.92 19.20 3.34
CA ALA A 257 -12.25 20.58 2.98
C ALA A 257 -13.76 20.76 2.77
N THR A 258 -14.24 21.95 3.11
CA THR A 258 -15.63 22.35 2.91
C THR A 258 -15.72 23.76 2.36
N PHE A 259 -16.80 24.03 1.62
CA PHE A 259 -17.09 25.36 1.08
C PHE A 259 -18.54 25.73 1.38
N ASP A 260 -18.76 26.83 2.10
CA ASP A 260 -20.09 27.37 2.35
C ASP A 260 -20.43 28.44 1.30
N PRO A 261 -21.37 28.16 0.38
CA PRO A 261 -21.74 29.10 -0.68
C PRO A 261 -22.49 30.34 -0.15
N ALA A 262 -23.08 30.29 1.05
CA ALA A 262 -23.80 31.44 1.62
C ALA A 262 -22.84 32.52 2.14
N THR A 263 -21.65 32.12 2.58
CA THR A 263 -20.64 33.01 3.18
C THR A 263 -19.34 33.08 2.37
N PHE A 264 -19.28 32.36 1.25
CA PHE A 264 -18.08 32.05 0.47
C PHE A 264 -16.91 31.56 1.32
N ARG A 265 -17.20 30.90 2.45
CA ARG A 265 -16.18 30.47 3.40
C ARG A 265 -15.64 29.12 2.99
N PHE A 266 -14.34 29.06 2.73
CA PHE A 266 -13.62 27.83 2.54
C PHE A 266 -12.95 27.42 3.85
N THR A 267 -13.06 26.14 4.19
CA THR A 267 -12.39 25.57 5.37
C THR A 267 -11.60 24.36 4.93
N VAL A 268 -10.35 24.25 5.38
CA VAL A 268 -9.49 23.08 5.18
C VAL A 268 -8.95 22.61 6.52
N ASN A 269 -8.90 21.30 6.69
CA ASN A 269 -8.20 20.61 7.75
C ASN A 269 -7.31 19.55 7.09
N GLN A 270 -6.01 19.61 7.34
CA GLN A 270 -5.05 18.70 6.72
C GLN A 270 -4.10 18.13 7.75
N THR A 271 -3.81 16.84 7.63
CA THR A 271 -2.76 16.14 8.36
C THR A 271 -1.64 15.74 7.42
N TRP A 272 -0.41 16.09 7.77
CA TRP A 272 0.79 15.71 7.02
C TRP A 272 1.91 15.25 7.98
N TYR A 273 3.00 14.77 7.39
CA TYR A 273 4.08 14.09 8.10
C TYR A 273 5.42 14.68 7.70
N CYS A 274 6.30 14.88 8.68
CA CYS A 274 7.60 15.51 8.46
C CYS A 274 8.72 14.76 9.17
N ASP A 275 9.87 14.65 8.53
CA ASP A 275 11.12 14.19 9.12
C ASP A 275 12.35 14.95 8.58
N ASP A 276 12.10 16.16 8.06
CA ASP A 276 13.10 17.05 7.46
C ASP A 276 14.23 17.45 8.41
N VAL A 277 13.98 17.44 9.72
CA VAL A 277 15.01 17.70 10.74
C VAL A 277 15.77 16.42 11.11
N ASN A 278 15.04 15.32 11.33
CA ASN A 278 15.63 14.04 11.73
C ASN A 278 14.64 12.88 11.45
N ALA A 279 15.03 11.96 10.56
CA ALA A 279 14.30 10.72 10.27
C ALA A 279 14.06 9.82 11.50
N ALA A 280 14.89 9.95 12.53
CA ALA A 280 14.73 9.23 13.79
C ALA A 280 13.70 9.87 14.75
N SER A 281 13.20 11.06 14.43
CA SER A 281 12.18 11.77 15.22
C SER A 281 11.09 12.39 14.34
N PRO A 282 10.37 11.56 13.55
CA PRO A 282 9.33 12.04 12.66
C PRO A 282 8.14 12.63 13.42
N LEU A 283 7.43 13.56 12.77
CA LEU A 283 6.28 14.26 13.31
C LEU A 283 5.05 14.05 12.43
N GLN A 284 3.89 13.95 13.07
CA GLN A 284 2.58 14.13 12.47
C GLN A 284 2.04 15.51 12.87
N ILE A 285 1.63 16.30 11.90
CA ILE A 285 1.11 17.66 12.11
C ILE A 285 -0.30 17.73 11.53
N THR A 286 -1.25 18.22 12.32
CA THR A 286 -2.59 18.55 11.86
C THR A 286 -2.83 20.03 12.03
N ALA A 287 -3.34 20.69 10.99
CA ALA A 287 -3.69 22.10 11.04
C ALA A 287 -4.98 22.37 10.25
N SER A 288 -5.61 23.51 10.54
CA SER A 288 -6.78 23.98 9.81
C SER A 288 -6.68 25.45 9.44
N ALA A 289 -7.43 25.86 8.42
CA ALA A 289 -7.72 27.26 8.13
C ALA A 289 -9.16 27.44 7.69
N SER A 290 -9.71 28.63 7.92
CA SER A 290 -11.06 29.01 7.48
C SER A 290 -11.09 30.48 7.10
N GLU A 291 -11.40 30.79 5.85
CA GLU A 291 -11.38 32.16 5.30
C GLU A 291 -12.52 32.37 4.30
N SER A 292 -13.02 33.60 4.21
CA SER A 292 -13.99 33.97 3.18
C SER A 292 -13.27 34.30 1.87
N LEU A 293 -13.63 33.61 0.79
CA LEU A 293 -13.01 33.77 -0.51
C LEU A 293 -13.55 35.02 -1.23
N PRO A 294 -12.68 35.84 -1.84
CA PRO A 294 -13.08 37.04 -2.57
C PRO A 294 -13.59 36.68 -3.99
N LEU A 295 -14.69 35.93 -4.07
CA LEU A 295 -15.26 35.50 -5.34
C LEU A 295 -16.10 36.61 -5.99
N THR A 296 -15.96 36.77 -7.31
CA THR A 296 -16.81 37.64 -8.13
C THR A 296 -17.80 36.81 -8.91
N CYS A 297 -19.11 37.05 -8.73
CA CYS A 297 -20.18 36.26 -9.32
C CYS A 297 -20.84 36.95 -10.52
N THR A 298 -21.18 36.16 -11.53
CA THR A 298 -22.03 36.55 -12.66
C THR A 298 -23.17 35.55 -12.80
N SER A 299 -24.39 36.03 -12.95
CA SER A 299 -25.58 35.20 -13.16
C SER A 299 -26.12 35.37 -14.56
N ALA A 300 -26.51 34.27 -15.20
CA ALA A 300 -27.15 34.26 -16.49
C ALA A 300 -28.35 33.30 -16.50
N THR A 301 -29.38 33.65 -17.24
CA THR A 301 -30.50 32.75 -17.52
C THR A 301 -30.06 31.71 -18.56
N VAL A 302 -30.21 30.43 -18.22
CA VAL A 302 -29.91 29.29 -19.08
C VAL A 302 -31.21 28.58 -19.41
N LYS A 303 -31.44 28.37 -20.71
CA LYS A 303 -32.61 27.65 -21.24
C LYS A 303 -32.35 26.15 -21.08
N SER A 304 -33.24 25.42 -20.41
CA SER A 304 -33.07 23.99 -20.15
C SER A 304 -33.69 23.09 -21.22
N ASP A 305 -34.53 23.63 -22.11
CA ASP A 305 -35.14 22.90 -23.21
C ASP A 305 -34.99 23.60 -24.57
N THR A 306 -35.19 22.85 -25.65
CA THR A 306 -35.10 23.36 -27.04
C THR A 306 -36.24 24.32 -27.40
N ASN A 307 -37.33 24.31 -26.63
CA ASN A 307 -38.51 25.15 -26.86
C ASN A 307 -38.51 26.43 -26.03
N ASP A 308 -37.46 26.70 -25.23
CA ASP A 308 -37.34 27.89 -24.38
C ASP A 308 -38.50 28.04 -23.37
N THR A 309 -39.10 26.91 -22.98
CA THR A 309 -40.24 26.88 -22.06
C THR A 309 -39.75 26.89 -20.61
N TYR A 310 -38.54 26.38 -20.37
CA TYR A 310 -37.97 26.27 -19.04
C TYR A 310 -36.66 27.05 -18.94
N THR A 311 -36.57 27.87 -17.91
CA THR A 311 -35.39 28.69 -17.63
C THR A 311 -34.86 28.39 -16.25
N THR A 312 -33.54 28.29 -16.16
CA THR A 312 -32.79 28.16 -14.91
C THR A 312 -31.85 29.34 -14.76
N THR A 313 -31.47 29.68 -13.53
CA THR A 313 -30.41 30.66 -13.31
C THR A 313 -29.12 29.92 -13.03
N LYS A 314 -28.08 30.20 -13.83
CA LYS A 314 -26.71 29.76 -13.57
C LYS A 314 -25.89 30.93 -13.05
N THR A 315 -25.44 30.82 -11.81
CA THR A 315 -24.48 31.75 -11.20
C THR A 315 -23.11 31.10 -11.22
N SER A 316 -22.12 31.79 -11.76
CA SER A 316 -20.72 31.37 -11.77
C SER A 316 -19.89 32.40 -11.02
N CYS A 317 -19.08 31.97 -10.06
CA CYS A 317 -18.24 32.83 -9.25
C CYS A 317 -16.78 32.39 -9.32
N ILE A 318 -15.88 33.35 -9.54
CA ILE A 318 -14.45 33.07 -9.72
C ILE A 318 -13.60 34.01 -8.87
N ASN A 319 -12.41 33.56 -8.48
CA ASN A 319 -11.29 34.44 -8.12
C ASN A 319 -10.18 34.30 -9.17
N ARG A 320 -9.59 35.43 -9.58
CA ARG A 320 -8.48 35.45 -10.56
C ARG A 320 -7.10 35.40 -9.91
N GLY A 321 -7.01 35.65 -8.61
CA GLY A 321 -5.75 35.58 -7.86
C GLY A 321 -5.73 34.40 -6.90
N ASP A 322 -4.54 34.04 -6.47
CA ASP A 322 -4.36 33.04 -5.41
C ASP A 322 -4.80 33.59 -4.06
N VAL A 323 -5.35 32.73 -3.21
CA VAL A 323 -5.72 33.06 -1.83
C VAL A 323 -4.80 32.30 -0.90
N THR A 324 -4.14 33.00 0.02
CA THR A 324 -3.32 32.36 1.05
C THR A 324 -4.14 32.20 2.33
N LEU A 325 -4.19 30.98 2.84
CA LEU A 325 -4.82 30.63 4.10
C LEU A 325 -3.74 30.38 5.14
N ALA A 326 -3.68 31.23 6.17
CA ALA A 326 -2.75 31.03 7.28
C ALA A 326 -3.19 29.82 8.11
N ALA A 327 -2.27 28.89 8.37
CA ALA A 327 -2.60 27.70 9.12
C ALA A 327 -2.70 27.98 10.63
N GLN A 328 -3.74 27.44 11.25
CA GLN A 328 -3.84 27.26 12.68
C GLN A 328 -3.50 25.81 13.02
N GLN A 329 -2.35 25.59 13.65
CA GLN A 329 -1.95 24.26 14.10
C GLN A 329 -2.93 23.74 15.16
N LEU A 330 -3.44 22.54 14.95
CA LEU A 330 -4.35 21.84 15.87
C LEU A 330 -3.60 20.81 16.72
N SER A 331 -2.66 20.07 16.13
CA SER A 331 -1.85 19.08 16.84
C SER A 331 -0.46 18.91 16.21
N ASN A 332 0.48 18.44 17.03
CA ASN A 332 1.80 17.99 16.62
C ASN A 332 2.18 16.80 17.50
N THR A 333 2.42 15.64 16.89
CA THR A 333 2.62 14.36 17.59
C THR A 333 3.84 13.66 17.05
N SER A 334 4.72 13.22 17.94
CA SER A 334 5.89 12.41 17.57
C SER A 334 5.46 11.02 17.11
N LEU A 335 6.10 10.55 16.05
CA LEU A 335 5.94 9.21 15.51
C LEU A 335 7.13 8.31 15.87
N ALA A 336 6.98 7.00 15.63
CA ALA A 336 8.08 6.07 15.83
C ALA A 336 9.24 6.39 14.87
N PRO A 337 10.51 6.20 15.27
CA PRO A 337 11.65 6.47 14.41
C PRO A 337 11.54 5.80 13.04
N TYR A 338 11.83 6.55 11.98
CA TYR A 338 11.81 6.11 10.58
C TYR A 338 10.45 5.63 10.04
N SER A 339 9.36 5.83 10.78
CA SER A 339 8.08 5.23 10.43
C SER A 339 7.45 5.76 9.15
N ILE A 340 7.79 6.99 8.75
CA ILE A 340 7.22 7.65 7.56
C ILE A 340 7.52 6.87 6.27
N VAL A 341 8.71 6.30 6.18
CA VAL A 341 9.22 5.56 5.01
C VAL A 341 9.13 4.05 5.17
N ASP A 342 8.58 3.57 6.29
CA ASP A 342 8.35 2.14 6.47
C ASP A 342 7.30 1.66 5.45
N PRO A 343 7.51 0.48 4.85
CA PRO A 343 6.49 -0.14 4.02
C PRO A 343 5.24 -0.45 4.84
N THR A 344 4.08 -0.34 4.21
CA THR A 344 2.80 -0.70 4.83
C THR A 344 2.77 -2.20 5.08
N LEU A 345 2.58 -2.60 6.34
CA LEU A 345 2.49 -4.01 6.72
C LEU A 345 1.08 -4.52 6.41
N GLY A 346 0.89 -4.97 5.18
CA GLY A 346 -0.37 -5.54 4.71
C GLY A 346 -0.62 -6.98 5.19
N PRO A 347 -1.80 -7.54 4.86
CA PRO A 347 -2.02 -8.97 4.95
C PRO A 347 -1.07 -9.73 4.00
N ASP A 348 -1.02 -11.07 4.11
CA ASP A 348 -0.06 -11.89 3.38
C ASP A 348 -0.18 -11.66 1.86
N GLY A 349 0.86 -11.06 1.27
CA GLY A 349 1.01 -10.86 -0.17
C GLY A 349 1.44 -12.12 -0.91
N CYS A 350 1.75 -11.98 -2.20
CA CYS A 350 2.15 -13.09 -3.07
C CYS A 350 3.28 -13.94 -2.47
N THR A 351 4.39 -13.33 -2.07
CA THR A 351 5.60 -13.98 -1.54
C THR A 351 5.30 -14.78 -0.28
N ILE A 352 4.66 -14.13 0.70
CA ILE A 352 4.37 -14.78 1.99
C ILE A 352 3.38 -15.93 1.81
N SER A 353 2.31 -15.72 1.03
CA SER A 353 1.33 -16.76 0.71
C SER A 353 1.99 -17.94 -0.02
N SER A 354 2.90 -17.66 -0.94
CA SER A 354 3.61 -18.68 -1.72
C SER A 354 4.54 -19.57 -0.88
N ILE A 355 5.11 -19.03 0.20
CA ILE A 355 6.00 -19.78 1.10
C ILE A 355 5.21 -20.56 2.17
N TYR A 356 4.15 -19.95 2.73
CA TYR A 356 3.48 -20.50 3.91
C TYR A 356 2.27 -21.38 3.59
N ARG A 357 1.40 -20.92 2.69
CA ARG A 357 0.15 -21.61 2.34
C ARG A 357 -0.18 -21.39 0.86
N PRO A 358 0.69 -21.88 -0.04
CA PRO A 358 0.51 -21.67 -1.47
C PRO A 358 -0.72 -22.46 -1.92
N ALA A 359 -1.69 -21.76 -2.53
CA ALA A 359 -2.92 -22.36 -3.01
C ALA A 359 -3.46 -21.57 -4.22
N TRP A 360 -4.02 -22.28 -5.18
CA TRP A 360 -4.81 -21.68 -6.26
C TRP A 360 -6.29 -21.72 -5.88
N ARG A 361 -6.99 -20.63 -6.13
CA ARG A 361 -8.46 -20.60 -6.16
C ARG A 361 -8.91 -20.79 -7.59
N PHE A 362 -9.75 -21.79 -7.80
CA PHE A 362 -10.33 -22.10 -9.10
C PHE A 362 -11.78 -21.61 -9.17
N SER A 363 -12.22 -21.22 -10.36
CA SER A 363 -13.61 -20.87 -10.69
C SER A 363 -13.94 -21.19 -12.15
N ALA A 364 -15.21 -21.00 -12.53
CA ALA A 364 -15.69 -21.05 -13.92
C ALA A 364 -15.18 -22.26 -14.74
N PHE A 365 -15.25 -23.47 -14.19
CA PHE A 365 -14.76 -24.68 -14.84
C PHE A 365 -15.73 -25.18 -15.93
N GLU A 366 -15.18 -25.47 -17.10
CA GLU A 366 -15.91 -25.87 -18.30
C GLU A 366 -15.12 -26.91 -19.11
N ILE A 367 -15.84 -27.86 -19.71
CA ILE A 367 -15.30 -28.89 -20.60
C ILE A 367 -16.15 -28.93 -21.86
N ASP A 368 -15.50 -28.83 -23.01
CA ASP A 368 -16.10 -29.21 -24.28
C ASP A 368 -15.67 -30.62 -24.69
N SER A 369 -16.60 -31.39 -25.26
CA SER A 369 -16.31 -32.73 -25.79
C SER A 369 -17.06 -33.02 -27.09
N ASP A 370 -16.41 -33.75 -27.99
CA ASP A 370 -16.97 -34.18 -29.28
C ASP A 370 -17.51 -35.62 -29.21
N GLN A 371 -18.31 -35.94 -28.18
CA GLN A 371 -18.88 -37.27 -27.86
C GLN A 371 -17.86 -38.41 -27.64
N THR A 372 -16.62 -38.27 -28.09
CA THR A 372 -15.58 -39.31 -28.03
C THR A 372 -14.33 -38.84 -27.29
N ASN A 373 -13.99 -37.55 -27.34
CA ASN A 373 -12.85 -36.98 -26.64
C ASN A 373 -13.19 -35.62 -26.01
N THR A 374 -12.43 -35.23 -24.99
CA THR A 374 -12.41 -33.84 -24.51
C THR A 374 -11.73 -32.97 -25.57
N SER A 375 -12.48 -32.03 -26.14
CA SER A 375 -12.01 -31.13 -27.21
C SER A 375 -11.39 -29.84 -26.65
N SER A 376 -11.88 -29.36 -25.50
CA SER A 376 -11.34 -28.17 -24.83
C SER A 376 -11.58 -28.25 -23.32
N LEU A 377 -10.75 -27.56 -22.55
CA LEU A 377 -10.93 -27.38 -21.12
C LEU A 377 -10.65 -25.92 -20.77
N TYR A 378 -11.55 -25.34 -19.98
CA TYR A 378 -11.52 -23.95 -19.52
C TYR A 378 -11.72 -23.89 -18.02
N PHE A 379 -10.98 -23.00 -17.35
CA PHE A 379 -11.19 -22.66 -15.95
C PHE A 379 -10.53 -21.32 -15.64
N GLU A 380 -10.93 -20.71 -14.55
CA GLU A 380 -10.31 -19.50 -14.03
C GLU A 380 -9.47 -19.80 -12.80
N ILE A 381 -8.35 -19.08 -12.63
CA ILE A 381 -7.52 -19.18 -11.43
C ILE A 381 -7.01 -17.84 -10.92
N ILE A 382 -6.79 -17.79 -9.60
CA ILE A 382 -6.04 -16.74 -8.91
C ILE A 382 -5.31 -17.32 -7.70
N LEU A 383 -4.12 -16.80 -7.39
CA LEU A 383 -3.35 -17.19 -6.23
C LEU A 383 -4.08 -16.72 -4.96
N VAL A 384 -4.23 -17.62 -3.97
CA VAL A 384 -4.87 -17.29 -2.70
C VAL A 384 -3.92 -16.47 -1.83
N THR A 385 -4.18 -15.17 -1.74
CA THR A 385 -3.46 -14.24 -0.86
C THR A 385 -4.36 -13.68 0.25
N GLY A 386 -3.76 -13.04 1.25
CA GLY A 386 -4.48 -12.39 2.36
C GLY A 386 -5.22 -11.12 1.93
N SER A 387 -4.81 -10.48 0.84
CA SER A 387 -5.56 -9.42 0.17
C SER A 387 -5.19 -9.39 -1.31
N PRO A 388 -6.03 -9.96 -2.19
CA PRO A 388 -5.75 -9.97 -3.63
C PRO A 388 -5.88 -8.59 -4.28
N GLY A 389 -6.37 -7.57 -3.55
CA GLY A 389 -6.65 -6.25 -4.11
C GLY A 389 -7.74 -6.32 -5.20
N PHE A 390 -7.68 -5.40 -6.16
CA PHE A 390 -8.53 -5.40 -7.36
C PHE A 390 -7.98 -6.32 -8.45
N GLN A 391 -7.69 -7.58 -8.11
CA GLN A 391 -7.29 -8.58 -9.09
C GLN A 391 -8.40 -9.59 -9.32
N PHE A 392 -8.66 -9.88 -10.59
CA PHE A 392 -9.65 -10.85 -11.02
C PHE A 392 -8.98 -12.17 -11.39
N PRO A 393 -9.69 -13.30 -11.25
CA PRO A 393 -9.23 -14.57 -11.80
C PRO A 393 -8.90 -14.44 -13.29
N ILE A 394 -7.81 -15.10 -13.73
CA ILE A 394 -7.47 -15.18 -15.14
C ILE A 394 -8.07 -16.45 -15.74
N SER A 395 -8.56 -16.37 -16.97
CA SER A 395 -8.97 -17.54 -17.71
C SER A 395 -7.76 -18.35 -18.19
N ILE A 396 -7.87 -19.66 -18.06
CA ILE A 396 -6.93 -20.66 -18.54
C ILE A 396 -7.68 -21.54 -19.54
N THR A 397 -7.13 -21.63 -20.74
CA THR A 397 -7.64 -22.51 -21.80
C THR A 397 -6.60 -23.55 -22.20
N GLN A 398 -7.09 -24.69 -22.69
CA GLN A 398 -6.25 -25.74 -23.24
C GLN A 398 -5.63 -25.31 -24.57
N ASP A 399 -4.31 -25.49 -24.73
CA ASP A 399 -3.71 -25.48 -26.07
C ASP A 399 -4.17 -26.70 -26.88
N THR A 400 -4.29 -26.51 -28.19
CA THR A 400 -4.69 -27.52 -29.18
C THR A 400 -3.69 -28.68 -29.30
N THR A 401 -2.44 -28.49 -28.88
CA THR A 401 -1.38 -29.50 -29.00
C THR A 401 -0.96 -30.02 -27.62
N PRO A 402 -1.03 -31.35 -27.37
CA PRO A 402 -0.48 -31.93 -26.15
C PRO A 402 1.03 -31.69 -26.03
N LEU A 403 1.57 -31.68 -24.81
CA LEU A 403 3.00 -31.56 -24.57
C LEU A 403 3.80 -32.69 -25.22
N ALA A 404 4.93 -32.33 -25.84
CA ALA A 404 5.84 -33.30 -26.42
C ALA A 404 6.35 -34.27 -25.33
N GLY A 405 6.11 -35.57 -25.54
CA GLY A 405 6.56 -36.64 -24.64
C GLY A 405 5.55 -37.08 -23.57
N ASP A 406 4.46 -36.34 -23.34
CA ASP A 406 3.36 -36.77 -22.48
C ASP A 406 2.01 -36.24 -23.01
N PRO A 407 1.24 -37.06 -23.76
CA PRO A 407 0.00 -36.64 -24.39
C PRO A 407 -1.14 -36.36 -23.39
N SER A 408 -0.92 -36.64 -22.09
CA SER A 408 -1.90 -36.33 -21.06
C SER A 408 -1.84 -34.88 -20.58
N TRP A 409 -0.77 -34.15 -20.89
CA TRP A 409 -0.59 -32.76 -20.48
C TRP A 409 -0.76 -31.79 -21.63
N TYR A 410 -1.29 -30.62 -21.30
CA TYR A 410 -1.49 -29.50 -22.21
C TYR A 410 -0.84 -28.25 -21.63
N SER A 411 -0.28 -27.42 -22.50
CA SER A 411 0.13 -26.07 -22.11
C SER A 411 -1.10 -25.19 -21.87
N CYS A 412 -0.96 -24.29 -20.92
CA CYS A 412 -1.97 -23.27 -20.65
C CYS A 412 -1.90 -22.15 -21.68
N VAL A 413 -3.05 -21.77 -22.21
CA VAL A 413 -3.25 -20.48 -22.88
C VAL A 413 -3.89 -19.53 -21.87
N LEU A 414 -3.15 -18.50 -21.46
CA LEU A 414 -3.58 -17.49 -20.50
C LEU A 414 -4.44 -16.44 -21.20
N GLY A 415 -5.59 -16.10 -20.62
CA GLY A 415 -6.47 -15.05 -21.11
C GLY A 415 -5.84 -13.65 -21.10
N ALA A 416 -6.51 -12.69 -21.73
CA ALA A 416 -6.09 -11.29 -21.69
C ALA A 416 -6.20 -10.72 -20.27
N SER A 417 -5.12 -10.15 -19.75
CA SER A 417 -5.10 -9.48 -18.44
C SER A 417 -5.65 -8.06 -18.54
N GLY A 418 -6.49 -7.67 -17.59
CA GLY A 418 -7.13 -6.35 -17.55
C GLY A 418 -6.34 -5.21 -16.89
N ASP A 419 -5.22 -5.44 -16.18
CA ASP A 419 -4.65 -4.42 -15.26
C ASP A 419 -3.11 -4.41 -15.10
N THR A 420 -2.63 -3.30 -14.53
CA THR A 420 -1.24 -2.79 -14.39
C THR A 420 -0.50 -3.21 -13.10
N GLY A 421 -0.88 -4.31 -12.43
CA GLY A 421 -0.25 -4.80 -11.18
C GLY A 421 0.55 -6.09 -11.35
N PRO A 422 1.39 -6.50 -10.37
CA PRO A 422 2.07 -7.79 -10.42
C PRO A 422 1.02 -8.92 -10.41
N PRO A 423 1.02 -9.80 -11.41
CA PRO A 423 -0.07 -10.74 -11.63
C PRO A 423 -0.13 -11.80 -10.53
N LEU A 424 -1.28 -11.98 -9.86
CA LEU A 424 -1.55 -13.11 -8.97
C LEU A 424 -2.01 -14.37 -9.73
N PHE A 425 -1.62 -14.49 -10.98
CA PHE A 425 -1.88 -15.65 -11.83
C PHE A 425 -0.57 -16.22 -12.38
N PRO A 426 -0.56 -17.48 -12.88
CA PRO A 426 0.66 -18.07 -13.39
C PRO A 426 1.24 -17.28 -14.56
N THR A 427 2.57 -17.18 -14.60
CA THR A 427 3.31 -16.69 -15.77
C THR A 427 3.48 -17.77 -16.83
N ALA A 428 3.49 -19.04 -16.41
CA ALA A 428 3.44 -20.21 -17.27
C ALA A 428 2.73 -21.34 -16.53
N CYS A 429 2.00 -22.19 -17.26
CA CYS A 429 1.50 -23.42 -16.68
C CYS A 429 1.27 -24.53 -17.70
N ASN A 430 1.18 -25.75 -17.16
CA ASN A 430 0.72 -26.94 -17.87
C ASN A 430 -0.29 -27.67 -16.99
N PHE A 431 -1.30 -28.27 -17.59
CA PHE A 431 -2.28 -29.04 -16.83
C PHE A 431 -2.66 -30.35 -17.50
N LYS A 432 -3.24 -31.24 -16.71
CA LYS A 432 -3.91 -32.45 -17.19
C LYS A 432 -5.21 -32.66 -16.42
N PHE A 433 -6.21 -33.20 -17.10
CA PHE A 433 -7.50 -33.50 -16.52
C PHE A 433 -7.90 -34.95 -16.79
N GLU A 434 -8.28 -35.67 -15.74
CA GLU A 434 -8.77 -37.04 -15.82
C GLU A 434 -10.29 -37.05 -15.62
N ALA A 435 -11.02 -37.18 -16.73
CA ALA A 435 -12.49 -37.08 -16.74
C ALA A 435 -13.18 -38.12 -15.82
N ALA A 436 -12.66 -39.35 -15.77
CA ALA A 436 -13.24 -40.42 -14.96
C ALA A 436 -13.23 -40.12 -13.44
N THR A 437 -12.19 -39.42 -12.97
CA THR A 437 -12.00 -39.08 -11.55
C THR A 437 -12.28 -37.61 -11.27
N LYS A 438 -12.59 -36.81 -12.30
CA LYS A 438 -12.69 -35.34 -12.28
C LYS A 438 -11.45 -34.68 -11.68
N LYS A 439 -10.28 -35.29 -11.87
CA LYS A 439 -9.04 -34.85 -11.24
C LYS A 439 -8.28 -33.90 -12.17
N LEU A 440 -8.07 -32.67 -11.71
CA LEU A 440 -7.24 -31.66 -12.35
C LEU A 440 -5.87 -31.62 -11.68
N THR A 441 -4.80 -31.75 -12.47
CA THR A 441 -3.43 -31.49 -12.01
C THR A 441 -2.85 -30.33 -12.79
N LEU A 442 -2.32 -29.33 -12.08
CA LEU A 442 -1.75 -28.10 -12.62
C LEU A 442 -0.30 -27.97 -12.15
N LYS A 443 0.63 -27.78 -13.10
CA LYS A 443 1.99 -27.29 -12.84
C LYS A 443 2.03 -25.84 -13.24
N ALA A 444 2.38 -24.95 -12.32
CA ALA A 444 2.35 -23.51 -12.56
C ALA A 444 3.62 -22.85 -12.04
N ASP A 445 4.10 -21.88 -12.81
CA ASP A 445 5.11 -20.92 -12.44
C ASP A 445 4.42 -19.57 -12.20
N TRP A 446 4.82 -18.84 -11.17
CA TRP A 446 4.28 -17.51 -10.88
C TRP A 446 5.36 -16.61 -10.29
N SER A 447 5.14 -15.30 -10.34
CA SER A 447 6.12 -14.30 -9.96
C SER A 447 5.55 -13.34 -8.92
N CYS A 448 6.30 -13.10 -7.86
CA CYS A 448 5.93 -12.18 -6.78
C CYS A 448 6.91 -11.00 -6.76
N ALA A 449 6.42 -9.80 -7.09
CA ALA A 449 7.21 -8.58 -7.23
C ALA A 449 6.86 -7.51 -6.17
N GLU A 450 6.01 -7.84 -5.20
CA GLU A 450 5.45 -6.87 -4.25
C GLU A 450 6.42 -6.41 -3.16
N LEU A 451 7.53 -7.14 -2.95
CA LEU A 451 8.58 -6.78 -1.98
C LEU A 451 9.82 -6.14 -2.64
N ASP A 452 10.11 -6.52 -3.89
CA ASP A 452 11.20 -6.03 -4.72
C ASP A 452 10.74 -6.14 -6.19
N ALA A 453 10.34 -5.00 -6.77
CA ALA A 453 9.79 -4.97 -8.12
C ALA A 453 10.86 -5.20 -9.21
N ASP A 454 12.11 -4.86 -8.91
CA ASP A 454 13.23 -4.99 -9.84
C ASP A 454 13.78 -6.42 -9.87
N HIS A 455 13.60 -7.18 -8.78
CA HIS A 455 14.08 -8.56 -8.64
C HIS A 455 12.98 -9.47 -8.07
N PRO A 456 11.94 -9.77 -8.87
CA PRO A 456 10.79 -10.54 -8.40
C PRO A 456 11.18 -11.98 -8.09
N ILE A 457 10.48 -12.60 -7.13
CA ILE A 457 10.71 -14.00 -6.76
C ILE A 457 9.91 -14.88 -7.69
N LEU A 458 10.57 -15.83 -8.34
CA LEU A 458 9.98 -16.82 -9.20
C LEU A 458 9.68 -18.09 -8.40
N PHE A 459 8.41 -18.48 -8.38
CA PHE A 459 7.93 -19.70 -7.75
C PHE A 459 7.47 -20.71 -8.80
N SER A 460 7.59 -21.99 -8.46
CA SER A 460 7.04 -23.10 -9.24
C SER A 460 6.46 -24.15 -8.31
N GLY A 461 5.38 -24.82 -8.71
CA GLY A 461 4.74 -25.83 -7.90
C GLY A 461 3.69 -26.64 -8.65
N THR A 462 3.13 -27.65 -7.96
CA THR A 462 2.11 -28.55 -8.52
C THR A 462 0.89 -28.60 -7.62
N THR A 463 -0.27 -28.33 -8.19
CA THR A 463 -1.58 -28.49 -7.54
C THR A 463 -2.30 -29.69 -8.12
N THR A 464 -2.98 -30.44 -7.26
CA THR A 464 -3.89 -31.51 -7.66
C THR A 464 -5.19 -31.34 -6.91
N THR A 465 -6.30 -31.31 -7.64
CA THR A 465 -7.63 -31.10 -7.08
C THR A 465 -8.69 -31.91 -7.81
N THR A 466 -9.85 -32.06 -7.20
CA THR A 466 -11.02 -32.71 -7.80
C THR A 466 -12.11 -31.68 -8.01
N VAL A 467 -12.69 -31.64 -9.20
CA VAL A 467 -13.85 -30.78 -9.51
C VAL A 467 -15.09 -31.42 -8.89
N ASN A 468 -15.41 -30.97 -7.67
CA ASN A 468 -16.45 -31.59 -6.84
C ASN A 468 -17.87 -31.10 -7.13
N GLN A 469 -18.05 -30.12 -8.01
CA GLN A 469 -19.37 -29.67 -8.44
C GLN A 469 -19.96 -30.55 -9.55
N PRO A 470 -21.30 -30.71 -9.59
CA PRO A 470 -21.99 -31.22 -10.76
C PRO A 470 -21.70 -30.34 -11.98
N LEU A 471 -21.56 -30.99 -13.13
CA LEU A 471 -21.48 -30.31 -14.42
C LEU A 471 -22.83 -30.48 -15.12
N VAL A 472 -23.39 -29.38 -15.62
CA VAL A 472 -24.57 -29.36 -16.47
C VAL A 472 -24.08 -29.32 -17.91
N CYS A 473 -24.49 -30.32 -18.69
CA CYS A 473 -24.05 -30.47 -20.07
C CYS A 473 -25.17 -30.13 -21.05
N GLU A 474 -24.87 -29.30 -22.05
CA GLU A 474 -25.72 -29.05 -23.20
C GLU A 474 -24.99 -29.52 -24.47
N THR A 475 -25.69 -30.26 -25.34
CA THR A 475 -25.13 -30.70 -26.63
C THR A 475 -25.69 -29.86 -27.76
N VAL A 476 -24.82 -29.07 -28.40
CA VAL A 476 -25.16 -28.22 -29.55
C VAL A 476 -24.29 -28.63 -30.73
N ASN A 477 -24.91 -28.96 -31.86
CA ASN A 477 -24.22 -29.35 -33.12
C ASN A 477 -23.17 -30.47 -32.95
N GLY A 478 -23.40 -31.41 -32.03
CA GLY A 478 -22.51 -32.54 -31.80
C GLY A 478 -21.38 -32.28 -30.80
N VAL A 479 -21.24 -31.05 -30.30
CA VAL A 479 -20.32 -30.69 -29.20
C VAL A 479 -21.13 -30.64 -27.91
N SER A 480 -20.69 -31.39 -26.91
CA SER A 480 -21.23 -31.36 -25.55
C SER A 480 -20.40 -30.42 -24.70
N GLN A 481 -20.96 -29.26 -24.37
CA GLN A 481 -20.39 -28.27 -23.46
C GLN A 481 -20.92 -28.53 -22.05
N CYS A 482 -20.02 -28.74 -21.10
CA CYS A 482 -20.34 -29.04 -19.71
C CYS A 482 -19.77 -27.95 -18.81
N VAL A 483 -20.63 -27.19 -18.13
CA VAL A 483 -20.26 -26.11 -17.20
C VAL A 483 -20.64 -26.45 -15.77
N MET A 484 -20.01 -25.83 -14.77
CA MET A 484 -20.47 -25.95 -13.38
C MET A 484 -21.90 -25.41 -13.22
N GLU A 485 -22.75 -26.15 -12.48
CA GLU A 485 -24.13 -25.74 -12.21
C GLU A 485 -24.21 -24.37 -11.50
N ASP A 486 -23.31 -24.14 -10.54
CA ASP A 486 -23.13 -22.86 -9.86
C ASP A 486 -21.93 -22.12 -10.46
N GLY A 487 -22.20 -21.18 -11.36
CA GLY A 487 -21.17 -20.32 -11.97
C GLY A 487 -20.43 -19.43 -10.97
N ALA A 488 -20.96 -19.23 -9.75
CA ALA A 488 -20.29 -18.51 -8.68
C ALA A 488 -19.43 -19.42 -7.78
N TYR A 489 -19.44 -20.74 -7.99
CA TYR A 489 -18.68 -21.67 -7.19
C TYR A 489 -17.17 -21.43 -7.33
N ARG A 490 -16.48 -21.46 -6.19
CA ARG A 490 -15.03 -21.33 -6.09
C ARG A 490 -14.48 -22.36 -5.11
N TRP A 491 -13.30 -22.89 -5.39
CA TRP A 491 -12.61 -23.79 -4.47
C TRP A 491 -11.11 -23.54 -4.45
N ASP A 492 -10.50 -23.74 -3.29
CA ASP A 492 -9.07 -23.59 -3.08
C ASP A 492 -8.40 -24.96 -3.15
N ALA A 493 -7.23 -25.05 -3.77
CA ALA A 493 -6.41 -26.24 -3.75
C ALA A 493 -4.94 -25.90 -3.50
N GLU A 494 -4.32 -26.62 -2.55
CA GLU A 494 -2.94 -26.40 -2.15
C GLU A 494 -1.96 -26.68 -3.29
N ILE A 495 -0.89 -25.90 -3.32
CA ILE A 495 0.25 -26.09 -4.21
C ILE A 495 1.30 -26.88 -3.41
N SER A 496 1.67 -28.04 -3.94
CA SER A 496 2.71 -28.91 -3.41
C SER A 496 4.02 -28.74 -4.18
N ASN A 497 5.12 -29.25 -3.62
CA ASN A 497 6.46 -29.21 -4.24
C ASN A 497 6.89 -27.80 -4.65
N VAL A 498 6.55 -26.80 -3.83
CA VAL A 498 6.89 -25.41 -4.12
C VAL A 498 8.39 -25.21 -4.04
N THR A 499 8.94 -24.66 -5.11
CA THR A 499 10.34 -24.23 -5.22
C THR A 499 10.36 -22.76 -5.59
N TRP A 500 11.44 -22.07 -5.25
CA TRP A 500 11.60 -20.66 -5.58
C TRP A 500 13.06 -20.28 -5.84
N HIS A 501 13.25 -19.22 -6.62
CA HIS A 501 14.52 -18.57 -6.85
C HIS A 501 14.27 -17.09 -7.18
N GLN A 502 15.32 -16.28 -7.08
CA GLN A 502 15.32 -14.89 -7.52
C GLN A 502 16.00 -14.80 -8.89
#